data_AF-A0A0D8ZQ60-F1
#
_entry.id   AF-A0A0D8ZQ60-F1
#
_cell.length_a   1.000
_cell.length_b   1.000
_cell.length_c   1.000
_cell.angle_alpha   90.00
_cell.angle_beta   90.00
_cell.angle_gamma   90.00
#
_symmetry.space_group_name_H-M   'P 1'
#
loop_
_entity.id
_entity.type
_entity.pdbx_description
1 polymer ?
#
loop_
_entity_poly.entity_id
_entity_poly.type
_entity_poly.pdbx_seq_one_letter_code
_entity_poly.pdbx_strand_id
1 'polypeptide(L)'
;MNLSTKLTFSTCYYIRKILLQQAEDIKWIIAQKAGFCVSSLDFLKDLLESVYLEDVLEQLLETLYIGSEKSAQVERIEKLCLSHQKLLAKNLSGAEELLEIQRQIYWVLGFKRITVKIEDLVTALNQLSKYSSNYMGGTLTTNNWQSNRPNFEWLNHFQVNRGAKITFSGSTAEVEDFSQLRSLHEWVNAFIAQNSKVIRDFATTIEQNKIGAVQEGLLISQIGSYPSWLTVDVKPLHSWLNQ
;
A
#
# COMPACT_ATOMS: atom_id res chain seq x y z
N MET A 1 -19.30 -18.47 -6.82
CA MET A 1 -17.89 -18.72 -7.22
C MET A 1 -17.12 -19.05 -5.97
N ASN A 2 -16.47 -20.22 -5.89
CA ASN A 2 -15.57 -20.53 -4.78
C ASN A 2 -14.33 -19.66 -4.92
N LEU A 3 -14.21 -18.67 -4.04
CA LEU A 3 -13.07 -17.78 -3.95
C LEU A 3 -11.90 -18.57 -3.35
N SER A 4 -10.89 -18.90 -4.16
CA SER A 4 -9.69 -19.59 -3.67
C SER A 4 -8.91 -18.64 -2.77
N THR A 5 -8.56 -19.10 -1.57
CA THR A 5 -7.74 -18.35 -0.61
C THR A 5 -6.26 -18.69 -0.72
N LYS A 6 -5.89 -19.67 -1.55
CA LYS A 6 -4.53 -20.14 -1.75
C LYS A 6 -4.17 -20.19 -3.24
N LEU A 7 -2.90 -19.95 -3.52
CA LEU A 7 -2.33 -20.15 -4.85
C LEU A 7 -2.19 -21.65 -5.14
N THR A 8 -2.32 -22.01 -6.41
CA THR A 8 -2.06 -23.35 -6.90
C THR A 8 -0.57 -23.64 -6.87
N PHE A 9 -0.22 -24.92 -6.66
CA PHE A 9 1.17 -25.38 -6.66
C PHE A 9 1.92 -24.94 -7.92
N SER A 10 1.33 -25.14 -9.10
CA SER A 10 1.92 -24.71 -10.37
C SER A 10 2.24 -23.22 -10.41
N THR A 11 1.36 -22.39 -9.87
CA THR A 11 1.53 -20.94 -9.86
C THR A 11 2.62 -20.51 -8.87
N CYS A 12 2.70 -21.13 -7.69
CA CYS A 12 3.79 -20.87 -6.75
C CYS A 12 5.16 -21.10 -7.40
N TYR A 13 5.40 -22.27 -7.99
CA TYR A 13 6.69 -22.57 -8.63
C TYR A 13 6.96 -21.69 -9.85
N TYR A 14 5.90 -21.30 -10.57
CA TYR A 14 6.04 -20.35 -11.66
C TYR A 14 6.46 -18.96 -11.19
N ILE A 15 5.88 -18.48 -10.08
CA ILE A 15 6.29 -17.23 -9.43
C ILE A 15 7.77 -17.30 -9.04
N ARG A 16 8.23 -18.40 -8.40
CA ARG A 16 9.65 -18.58 -8.11
C ARG A 16 10.51 -18.49 -9.37
N LYS A 17 10.09 -19.13 -10.46
CA LYS A 17 10.83 -19.10 -11.73
C LYS A 17 11.01 -17.67 -12.26
N ILE A 18 9.95 -16.86 -12.28
CA ILE A 18 10.05 -15.46 -12.76
C ILE A 18 10.88 -14.59 -11.81
N LEU A 19 10.77 -14.80 -10.49
CA LEU A 19 11.57 -14.08 -9.49
C LEU A 19 13.06 -14.42 -9.64
N LEU A 20 13.41 -15.69 -9.89
CA LEU A 20 14.80 -16.11 -10.14
C LEU A 20 15.40 -15.42 -11.37
N GLN A 21 14.61 -15.21 -12.42
CA GLN A 21 15.08 -14.57 -13.66
C GLN A 21 15.45 -13.10 -13.47
N GLN A 22 14.83 -12.42 -12.51
CA GLN A 22 15.00 -10.98 -12.26
C GLN A 22 15.43 -10.68 -10.82
N ALA A 23 16.11 -11.63 -10.17
CA ALA A 23 16.42 -11.52 -8.74
C ALA A 23 17.29 -10.30 -8.41
N GLU A 24 18.28 -9.99 -9.24
CA GLU A 24 19.16 -8.83 -9.03
C GLU A 24 18.41 -7.50 -9.19
N ASP A 25 17.51 -7.40 -10.16
CA ASP A 25 16.68 -6.22 -10.36
C ASP A 25 15.73 -6.00 -9.17
N ILE A 26 15.13 -7.08 -8.66
CA ILE A 26 14.24 -7.00 -7.49
C ILE A 26 15.04 -6.60 -6.24
N LYS A 27 16.24 -7.17 -6.03
CA LYS A 27 17.15 -6.76 -4.95
C LYS A 27 17.47 -5.27 -5.04
N TRP A 28 17.77 -4.78 -6.25
CA TRP A 28 18.03 -3.36 -6.48
C TRP A 28 16.82 -2.49 -6.15
N ILE A 29 15.61 -2.90 -6.55
CA ILE A 29 14.36 -2.19 -6.22
C ILE A 29 14.19 -2.08 -4.71
N ILE A 30 14.47 -3.15 -3.95
CA ILE A 30 14.34 -3.15 -2.49
C ILE A 30 15.41 -2.25 -1.84
N ALA A 31 16.66 -2.32 -2.31
CA ALA A 31 17.82 -1.64 -1.72
C ALA A 31 17.90 -0.12 -1.98
N GLN A 32 17.00 0.45 -2.78
CA GLN A 32 16.94 1.90 -3.01
C GLN A 32 16.75 2.68 -1.68
N LYS A 33 17.14 3.97 -1.69
CA LYS A 33 17.08 4.83 -0.48
C LYS A 33 15.79 5.65 -0.33
N ALA A 34 15.17 6.06 -1.44
CA ALA A 34 13.98 6.92 -1.41
C ALA A 34 12.71 6.07 -1.32
N GLY A 35 11.77 6.37 -0.42
CA GLY A 35 10.63 5.49 -0.11
C GLY A 35 11.01 4.09 0.41
N PHE A 36 10.07 3.16 0.39
CA PHE A 36 10.25 1.79 0.90
C PHE A 36 9.50 0.75 0.06
N CYS A 37 9.86 -0.53 0.24
CA CYS A 37 9.11 -1.67 -0.27
C CYS A 37 8.45 -2.41 0.89
N VAL A 38 7.26 -2.98 0.66
CA VAL A 38 6.57 -3.75 1.71
C VAL A 38 7.24 -5.11 1.89
N SER A 39 7.72 -5.72 0.80
CA SER A 39 8.53 -6.94 0.85
C SER A 39 10.00 -6.63 1.12
N SER A 40 10.64 -7.47 1.94
CA SER A 40 12.06 -7.37 2.32
C SER A 40 12.97 -8.26 1.48
N LEU A 41 14.29 -8.06 1.62
CA LEU A 41 15.30 -8.93 1.02
C LEU A 41 15.26 -10.34 1.61
N ASP A 42 15.03 -10.48 2.91
CA ASP A 42 14.87 -11.78 3.57
C ASP A 42 13.67 -12.53 2.99
N PHE A 43 12.57 -11.82 2.78
CA PHE A 43 11.38 -12.40 2.18
C PHE A 43 11.61 -12.87 0.73
N LEU A 44 12.33 -12.06 -0.06
CA LEU A 44 12.75 -12.48 -1.40
C LEU A 44 13.60 -13.76 -1.32
N LYS A 45 14.55 -13.82 -0.40
CA LYS A 45 15.39 -15.02 -0.20
C LYS A 45 14.54 -16.24 0.12
N ASP A 46 13.58 -16.13 1.02
CA ASP A 46 12.67 -17.22 1.38
C ASP A 46 11.84 -17.68 0.17
N LEU A 47 11.35 -16.76 -0.67
CA LEU A 47 10.66 -17.12 -1.91
C LEU A 47 11.55 -17.89 -2.89
N LEU A 48 12.83 -17.56 -2.97
CA LEU A 48 13.76 -18.20 -3.89
C LEU A 48 14.27 -19.56 -3.39
N GLU A 49 14.49 -19.70 -2.08
CA GLU A 49 15.23 -20.82 -1.49
C GLU A 49 14.37 -21.79 -0.67
N SER A 50 13.19 -21.37 -0.19
CA SER A 50 12.37 -22.19 0.71
C SER A 50 11.91 -23.51 0.07
N VAL A 51 11.85 -24.57 0.87
CA VAL A 51 11.25 -25.85 0.47
C VAL A 51 9.72 -25.74 0.44
N TYR A 52 9.13 -24.92 1.32
CA TYR A 52 7.69 -24.73 1.48
C TYR A 52 7.27 -23.38 0.91
N LEU A 53 7.31 -23.27 -0.42
CA LEU A 53 7.06 -22.00 -1.11
C LEU A 53 5.62 -21.49 -0.92
N GLU A 54 4.68 -22.41 -0.87
CA GLU A 54 3.25 -22.14 -0.73
C GLU A 54 2.94 -21.47 0.60
N ASP A 55 3.57 -21.94 1.69
CA ASP A 55 3.42 -21.37 3.02
C ASP A 55 4.03 -19.97 3.09
N VAL A 56 5.20 -19.77 2.48
CA VAL A 56 5.86 -18.46 2.39
C VAL A 56 4.95 -17.49 1.61
N LEU A 57 4.45 -17.87 0.44
CA LEU A 57 3.54 -17.03 -0.36
C LEU A 57 2.21 -16.78 0.36
N GLU A 58 1.68 -17.75 1.09
CA GLU A 58 0.46 -17.56 1.88
C GLU A 58 0.68 -16.52 2.98
N GLN A 59 1.78 -16.62 3.73
CA GLN A 59 2.15 -15.65 4.76
C GLN A 59 2.36 -14.24 4.18
N LEU A 60 2.96 -14.14 2.99
CA LEU A 60 3.09 -12.86 2.28
C LEU A 60 1.72 -12.25 2.02
N LEU A 61 0.83 -13.02 1.41
CA LEU A 61 -0.47 -12.52 1.00
C LEU A 61 -1.35 -12.18 2.20
N GLU A 62 -1.21 -12.89 3.31
CA GLU A 62 -1.85 -12.53 4.59
C GLU A 62 -1.28 -11.25 5.18
N THR A 63 0.03 -11.03 5.01
CA THR A 63 0.67 -9.80 5.44
C THR A 63 0.21 -8.62 4.58
N LEU A 64 0.07 -8.79 3.26
CA LEU A 64 -0.26 -7.70 2.33
C LEU A 64 -1.77 -7.41 2.25
N TYR A 65 -2.61 -8.42 2.36
CA TYR A 65 -4.04 -8.37 2.03
C TYR A 65 -4.90 -8.92 3.16
N ILE A 66 -5.87 -8.12 3.61
CA ILE A 66 -6.73 -8.46 4.74
C ILE A 66 -8.12 -8.87 4.23
N GLY A 67 -8.69 -9.92 4.82
CA GLY A 67 -10.07 -10.33 4.58
C GLY A 67 -10.36 -10.74 3.13
N SER A 68 -11.43 -10.21 2.55
CA SER A 68 -11.91 -10.58 1.20
C SER A 68 -10.96 -10.17 0.07
N GLU A 69 -10.05 -9.22 0.33
CA GLU A 69 -9.09 -8.75 -0.68
C GLU A 69 -8.05 -9.82 -1.03
N LYS A 70 -7.66 -10.68 -0.07
CA LYS A 70 -6.69 -11.76 -0.29
C LYS A 70 -7.12 -12.65 -1.45
N SER A 71 -8.38 -13.10 -1.46
CA SER A 71 -8.86 -14.02 -2.49
C SER A 71 -8.91 -13.36 -3.88
N ALA A 72 -9.30 -12.09 -3.96
CA ALA A 72 -9.27 -11.35 -5.22
C ALA A 72 -7.85 -11.24 -5.79
N GLN A 73 -6.85 -11.01 -4.92
CA GLN A 73 -5.45 -10.95 -5.36
C GLN A 73 -4.87 -12.33 -5.71
N VAL A 74 -5.24 -13.39 -4.98
CA VAL A 74 -4.90 -14.77 -5.37
C VAL A 74 -5.42 -15.08 -6.78
N GLU A 75 -6.69 -14.80 -7.07
CA GLU A 75 -7.27 -15.00 -8.40
C GLU A 75 -6.57 -14.14 -9.46
N ARG A 76 -6.20 -12.91 -9.12
CA ARG A 76 -5.45 -12.02 -10.01
C ARG A 76 -4.07 -12.59 -10.35
N ILE A 77 -3.31 -13.06 -9.36
CA ILE A 77 -1.99 -13.67 -9.56
C ILE A 77 -2.10 -14.89 -10.47
N GLU A 78 -3.09 -15.77 -10.23
CA GLU A 78 -3.35 -16.94 -11.07
C GLU A 78 -3.58 -16.55 -12.53
N LYS A 79 -4.45 -15.56 -12.77
CA LYS A 79 -4.73 -15.05 -14.12
C LYS A 79 -3.49 -14.44 -14.77
N LEU A 80 -2.70 -13.67 -14.04
CA LEU A 80 -1.46 -13.05 -14.54
C LEU A 80 -0.44 -14.13 -14.93
N CYS A 81 -0.24 -15.14 -14.08
CA CYS A 81 0.70 -16.24 -14.35
C CYS A 81 0.28 -17.05 -15.58
N LEU A 82 -1.00 -17.42 -15.68
CA LEU A 82 -1.55 -18.10 -16.85
C LEU A 82 -1.41 -17.28 -18.13
N SER A 83 -1.65 -15.97 -18.05
CA SER A 83 -1.51 -15.06 -19.20
C SER A 83 -0.07 -14.95 -19.65
N HIS A 84 0.87 -14.79 -18.70
CA HIS A 84 2.30 -14.77 -18.98
C HIS A 84 2.76 -16.07 -19.65
N GLN A 85 2.34 -17.24 -19.16
CA GLN A 85 2.70 -18.54 -19.74
C GLN A 85 2.15 -18.69 -21.17
N LYS A 86 0.91 -18.27 -21.41
CA LYS A 86 0.29 -18.31 -22.74
C LYS A 86 1.00 -17.40 -23.74
N LEU A 87 1.43 -16.21 -23.32
CA LEU A 87 2.17 -15.29 -24.18
C LEU A 87 3.54 -15.85 -24.55
N LEU A 88 4.27 -16.43 -23.59
CA LEU A 88 5.53 -17.12 -23.87
C LEU A 88 5.36 -18.25 -24.89
N ALA A 89 4.29 -19.05 -24.78
CA ALA A 89 4.02 -20.15 -25.70
C ALA A 89 3.67 -19.70 -27.13
N LYS A 90 3.22 -18.44 -27.31
CA LYS A 90 2.78 -17.91 -28.60
C LYS A 90 3.93 -17.32 -29.44
N ASN A 91 5.16 -17.20 -28.93
CA ASN A 91 6.36 -16.69 -29.64
C ASN A 91 6.16 -15.36 -30.40
N LEU A 92 5.15 -14.57 -30.05
CA LEU A 92 4.86 -13.29 -30.71
C LEU A 92 5.58 -12.14 -30.00
N SER A 93 5.80 -11.06 -30.75
CA SER A 93 6.43 -9.78 -30.41
C SER A 93 5.69 -8.99 -29.30
N GLY A 94 5.45 -9.63 -28.15
CA GLY A 94 4.78 -9.07 -26.98
C GLY A 94 5.73 -8.89 -25.79
N ALA A 95 6.99 -8.50 -26.05
CA ALA A 95 7.98 -8.29 -24.99
C ALA A 95 7.50 -7.26 -23.95
N GLU A 96 6.88 -6.18 -24.40
CA GLU A 96 6.32 -5.15 -23.52
C GLU A 96 5.17 -5.68 -22.65
N GLU A 97 4.23 -6.44 -23.24
CA GLU A 97 3.14 -7.07 -22.50
C GLU A 97 3.63 -8.11 -21.47
N LEU A 98 4.69 -8.86 -21.79
CA LEU A 98 5.31 -9.79 -20.85
C LEU A 98 5.91 -9.05 -19.65
N LEU A 99 6.67 -7.98 -19.91
CA LEU A 99 7.26 -7.16 -18.85
C LEU A 99 6.19 -6.47 -18.00
N GLU A 100 5.10 -6.02 -18.62
CA GLU A 100 3.93 -5.48 -17.92
C GLU A 100 3.34 -6.50 -16.94
N ILE A 101 3.08 -7.72 -17.40
CA ILE A 101 2.52 -8.78 -16.57
C ILE A 101 3.47 -9.15 -15.43
N GLN A 102 4.78 -9.26 -15.71
CA GLN A 102 5.79 -9.50 -14.67
C GLN A 102 5.76 -8.41 -13.61
N ARG A 103 5.76 -7.14 -14.05
CA ARG A 103 5.70 -6.00 -13.14
C ARG A 103 4.46 -6.05 -12.26
N GLN A 104 3.30 -6.36 -12.83
CA GLN A 104 2.07 -6.51 -12.05
C GLN A 104 2.16 -7.66 -11.05
N ILE A 105 2.76 -8.80 -11.40
CA ILE A 105 2.99 -9.89 -10.45
C ILE A 105 3.89 -9.42 -9.31
N TYR A 106 5.01 -8.76 -9.60
CA TYR A 106 5.92 -8.24 -8.58
C TYR A 106 5.23 -7.23 -7.65
N TRP A 107 4.40 -6.36 -8.21
CA TRP A 107 3.63 -5.41 -7.41
C TRP A 107 2.63 -6.11 -6.51
N VAL A 108 1.87 -7.10 -7.00
CA VAL A 108 0.94 -7.85 -6.14
C VAL A 108 1.71 -8.64 -5.04
N LEU A 109 2.97 -9.00 -5.28
CA LEU A 109 3.82 -9.66 -4.28
C LEU A 109 4.53 -8.72 -3.30
N GLY A 110 4.23 -7.41 -3.32
CA GLY A 110 4.83 -6.46 -2.37
C GLY A 110 6.13 -5.81 -2.83
N PHE A 111 6.63 -6.15 -4.02
CA PHE A 111 7.82 -5.56 -4.64
C PHE A 111 7.49 -4.28 -5.42
N LYS A 112 6.58 -3.47 -4.88
CA LYS A 112 6.32 -2.11 -5.35
C LYS A 112 6.96 -1.13 -4.38
N ARG A 113 7.59 -0.09 -4.93
CA ARG A 113 8.16 0.98 -4.12
C ARG A 113 7.12 2.05 -3.86
N ILE A 114 6.97 2.40 -2.60
CA ILE A 114 6.03 3.41 -2.11
C ILE A 114 6.85 4.57 -1.55
N THR A 115 6.63 5.77 -2.08
CA THR A 115 7.30 6.99 -1.64
C THR A 115 6.25 7.99 -1.20
N VAL A 116 6.15 8.24 0.10
CA VAL A 116 5.18 9.18 0.66
C VAL A 116 5.90 10.25 1.46
N LYS A 117 5.70 11.52 1.12
CA LYS A 117 6.27 12.63 1.86
C LYS A 117 5.44 12.92 3.11
N ILE A 118 6.12 13.22 4.21
CA ILE A 118 5.44 13.60 5.46
C ILE A 118 4.63 14.88 5.28
N GLU A 119 5.10 15.82 4.46
CA GLU A 119 4.39 17.06 4.14
C GLU A 119 3.02 16.78 3.49
N ASP A 120 2.95 15.81 2.57
CA ASP A 120 1.69 15.42 1.91
C ASP A 120 0.70 14.87 2.94
N LEU A 121 1.19 14.03 3.87
CA LEU A 121 0.38 13.48 4.96
C LEU A 121 -0.13 14.57 5.90
N VAL A 122 0.74 15.49 6.33
CA VAL A 122 0.37 16.62 7.20
C VAL A 122 -0.67 17.52 6.50
N THR A 123 -0.51 17.75 5.20
CA THR A 123 -1.48 18.53 4.41
C THR A 123 -2.83 17.84 4.38
N ALA A 124 -2.87 16.55 4.06
CA ALA A 124 -4.10 15.77 4.03
C ALA A 124 -4.80 15.67 5.40
N LEU A 125 -4.05 15.45 6.48
CA LEU A 125 -4.55 15.47 7.85
C LEU A 125 -5.17 16.81 8.22
N ASN A 126 -4.53 17.91 7.84
CA ASN A 126 -5.05 19.25 8.09
C ASN A 126 -6.31 19.57 7.29
N GLN A 127 -6.47 19.03 6.08
CA GLN A 127 -7.72 19.14 5.33
C GLN A 127 -8.87 18.46 6.06
N LEU A 128 -8.66 17.22 6.54
CA LEU A 128 -9.65 16.50 7.35
C LEU A 128 -9.98 17.23 8.65
N SER A 129 -8.95 17.73 9.33
CA SER A 129 -9.11 18.46 10.59
C SER A 129 -9.88 19.77 10.41
N LYS A 130 -9.59 20.52 9.35
CA LYS A 130 -10.34 21.73 8.98
C LYS A 130 -11.80 21.40 8.67
N TYR A 131 -12.02 20.34 7.89
CA TYR A 131 -13.37 19.91 7.54
C TYR A 131 -14.20 19.56 8.77
N SER A 132 -13.70 18.71 9.67
CA SER A 132 -14.36 18.38 10.95
C SER A 132 -14.58 19.61 11.85
N SER A 133 -13.57 20.49 11.97
CA SER A 133 -13.65 21.68 12.81
C SER A 133 -14.73 22.67 12.39
N ASN A 134 -15.11 22.69 11.11
CA ASN A 134 -16.23 23.52 10.65
C ASN A 134 -17.59 23.07 11.22
N TYR A 135 -17.72 21.81 11.67
CA TYR A 135 -18.95 21.27 12.23
C TYR A 135 -18.96 21.27 13.76
N MET A 136 -17.84 20.88 14.39
CA MET A 136 -17.77 20.67 15.84
C MET A 136 -16.84 21.62 16.59
N GLY A 137 -16.13 22.49 15.88
CA GLY A 137 -15.18 23.44 16.48
C GLY A 137 -13.82 22.80 16.84
N GLY A 138 -12.77 23.62 16.88
CA GLY A 138 -11.38 23.16 17.00
C GLY A 138 -11.07 22.37 18.28
N THR A 139 -11.72 22.68 19.41
CA THR A 139 -11.50 21.96 20.68
C THR A 139 -11.93 20.49 20.59
N LEU A 140 -13.13 20.23 20.06
CA LEU A 140 -13.63 18.86 19.91
C LEU A 140 -12.83 18.08 18.87
N THR A 141 -12.46 18.72 17.76
CA THR A 141 -11.60 18.11 16.75
C THR A 141 -10.23 17.72 17.32
N THR A 142 -9.63 18.61 18.11
CA THR A 142 -8.32 18.35 18.76
C THR A 142 -8.41 17.16 19.70
N ASN A 143 -9.42 17.15 20.57
CA ASN A 143 -9.63 16.05 21.52
C ASN A 143 -9.87 14.73 20.79
N ASN A 144 -10.67 14.74 19.72
CA ASN A 144 -10.97 13.56 18.90
C ASN A 144 -9.69 12.97 18.26
N TRP A 145 -8.84 13.81 17.68
CA TRP A 145 -7.53 13.36 17.18
C TRP A 145 -6.68 12.77 18.29
N GLN A 146 -6.57 13.44 19.44
CA GLN A 146 -5.71 12.97 20.53
C GLN A 146 -6.22 11.66 21.14
N SER A 147 -7.53 11.52 21.35
CA SER A 147 -8.13 10.34 21.98
C SER A 147 -8.09 9.09 21.11
N ASN A 148 -8.07 9.26 19.78
CA ASN A 148 -8.05 8.16 18.81
C ASN A 148 -6.65 7.79 18.34
N ARG A 149 -5.59 8.41 18.87
CA ARG A 149 -4.21 8.13 18.45
C ARG A 149 -3.78 6.73 18.92
N PRO A 150 -3.40 5.82 18.00
CA PRO A 150 -2.82 4.53 18.36
C PRO A 150 -1.51 4.71 19.13
N ASN A 151 -1.20 3.73 19.99
CA ASN A 151 0.07 3.70 20.70
C ASN A 151 1.21 3.24 19.77
N PHE A 152 1.71 4.16 18.95
CA PHE A 152 2.83 3.93 18.05
C PHE A 152 3.81 5.10 18.13
N GLU A 153 5.08 4.83 18.42
CA GLU A 153 6.07 5.86 18.77
C GLU A 153 6.16 6.97 17.71
N TRP A 154 6.20 6.59 16.43
CA TRP A 154 6.32 7.54 15.32
C TRP A 154 5.15 8.54 15.27
N LEU A 155 3.94 8.15 15.69
CA LEU A 155 2.79 9.06 15.75
C LEU A 155 2.95 10.15 16.81
N ASN A 156 3.86 10.01 17.77
CA ASN A 156 4.17 11.05 18.76
C ASN A 156 4.83 12.27 18.14
N HIS A 157 5.47 12.12 16.97
CA HIS A 157 6.02 13.25 16.23
C HIS A 157 4.95 14.14 15.59
N PHE A 158 3.72 13.63 15.43
CA PHE A 158 2.57 14.43 15.02
C PHE A 158 1.98 15.15 16.22
N GLN A 159 1.95 16.48 16.17
CA GLN A 159 1.41 17.33 17.22
C GLN A 159 0.12 17.99 16.73
N VAL A 160 -0.92 17.96 17.56
CA VAL A 160 -2.19 18.64 17.28
C VAL A 160 -2.29 19.85 18.21
N ASN A 161 -2.32 21.05 17.64
CA ASN A 161 -2.43 22.27 18.42
C ASN A 161 -3.89 22.61 18.77
N ARG A 162 -4.10 23.67 19.56
CA ARG A 162 -5.45 24.12 20.00
C ARG A 162 -6.40 24.50 18.85
N GLY A 163 -5.86 24.84 17.68
CA GLY A 163 -6.65 25.13 16.47
C GLY A 163 -6.91 23.88 15.62
N ALA A 164 -6.73 22.68 16.18
CA ALA A 164 -6.78 21.41 15.49
C ALA A 164 -5.81 21.29 14.30
N LYS A 165 -4.79 22.17 14.21
CA LYS A 165 -3.76 22.07 13.18
C LYS A 165 -2.73 21.03 13.59
N ILE A 166 -2.44 20.14 12.66
CA ILE A 166 -1.48 19.06 12.80
C ILE A 166 -0.13 19.51 12.21
N THR A 167 0.95 19.27 12.95
CA THR A 167 2.33 19.51 12.53
C THR A 167 3.18 18.28 12.81
N PHE A 168 4.24 18.09 12.03
CA PHE A 168 5.21 17.01 12.26
C PHE A 168 6.52 17.59 12.80
N SER A 169 7.10 16.93 13.80
CA SER A 169 8.33 17.37 14.50
C SER A 169 9.48 16.37 14.36
N GLY A 170 9.31 15.30 13.59
CA GLY A 170 10.38 14.34 13.30
C GLY A 170 11.37 14.87 12.27
N SER A 171 12.51 14.21 12.15
CA SER A 171 13.61 14.59 11.25
C SER A 171 13.46 14.04 9.82
N THR A 172 12.54 13.11 9.60
CA THR A 172 12.38 12.43 8.31
C THR A 172 11.47 13.22 7.38
N ALA A 173 11.84 13.29 6.10
CA ALA A 173 11.04 13.93 5.06
C ALA A 173 10.02 12.98 4.42
N GLU A 174 10.27 11.67 4.53
CA GLU A 174 9.47 10.60 3.94
C GLU A 174 9.11 9.56 4.99
N VAL A 175 8.06 8.80 4.69
CA VAL A 175 7.69 7.60 5.44
C VAL A 175 8.73 6.52 5.20
N GLU A 176 9.17 5.86 6.26
CA GLU A 176 10.28 4.91 6.22
C GLU A 176 9.82 3.48 6.01
N ASP A 177 8.61 3.14 6.46
CA ASP A 177 8.07 1.78 6.34
C ASP A 177 6.54 1.73 6.26
N PHE A 178 6.03 0.53 5.98
CA PHE A 178 4.58 0.32 5.84
C PHE A 178 3.82 0.34 7.16
N SER A 179 4.49 0.08 8.29
CA SER A 179 3.87 0.10 9.62
C SER A 179 3.50 1.53 10.05
N GLN A 180 4.31 2.52 9.65
CA GLN A 180 3.99 3.94 9.80
C GLN A 180 2.70 4.31 9.05
N LEU A 181 2.56 3.88 7.79
CA LEU A 181 1.32 4.10 7.01
C LEU A 181 0.10 3.41 7.63
N ARG A 182 0.26 2.17 8.12
CA ARG A 182 -0.82 1.43 8.80
C ARG A 182 -1.28 2.10 10.07
N SER A 183 -0.35 2.54 10.91
CA SER A 183 -0.66 3.24 12.16
C SER A 183 -1.37 4.56 11.89
N LEU A 184 -0.95 5.29 10.85
CA LEU A 184 -1.61 6.53 10.44
C LEU A 184 -3.02 6.27 9.88
N HIS A 185 -3.17 5.24 9.05
CA HIS A 185 -4.45 4.80 8.51
C HIS A 185 -5.43 4.42 9.63
N GLU A 186 -4.98 3.66 10.64
CA GLU A 186 -5.78 3.34 11.83
C GLU A 186 -6.23 4.62 12.57
N TRP A 187 -5.30 5.55 12.80
CA TRP A 187 -5.60 6.81 13.45
C TRP A 187 -6.66 7.63 12.70
N VAL A 188 -6.49 7.76 11.38
CA VAL A 188 -7.41 8.48 10.50
C VAL A 188 -8.80 7.82 10.50
N ASN A 189 -8.86 6.50 10.39
CA ASN A 189 -10.14 5.81 10.35
C ASN A 189 -10.87 5.86 11.69
N ALA A 190 -10.17 5.78 12.82
CA ALA A 190 -10.76 5.98 14.14
C ALA A 190 -11.33 7.40 14.26
N PHE A 191 -10.60 8.42 13.79
CA PHE A 191 -11.08 9.80 13.73
C PHE A 191 -12.34 9.93 12.85
N ILE A 192 -12.33 9.40 11.62
CA ILE A 192 -13.47 9.46 10.70
C ILE A 192 -14.68 8.73 11.30
N ALA A 193 -14.49 7.54 11.85
CA ALA A 193 -15.55 6.75 12.48
C ALA A 193 -16.17 7.50 13.66
N GLN A 194 -15.36 8.15 14.50
CA GLN A 194 -15.86 8.92 15.64
C GLN A 194 -16.64 10.17 15.20
N ASN A 195 -16.15 10.89 14.18
CA ASN A 195 -16.88 12.03 13.61
C ASN A 195 -18.20 11.61 12.94
N SER A 196 -18.22 10.45 12.27
CA SER A 196 -19.41 9.93 11.58
C SER A 196 -20.57 9.58 12.52
N LYS A 197 -20.30 9.42 13.83
CA LYS A 197 -21.36 9.25 14.84
C LYS A 197 -22.16 10.52 15.10
N VAL A 198 -21.57 11.68 14.82
CA VAL A 198 -22.14 13.00 15.15
C VAL A 198 -22.49 13.78 13.88
N ILE A 199 -21.64 13.70 12.86
CA ILE A 199 -21.81 14.40 11.59
C ILE A 199 -22.37 13.42 10.58
N ARG A 200 -23.60 13.70 10.12
CA ARG A 200 -24.29 12.90 9.10
C ARG A 200 -23.49 12.89 7.80
N ASP A 201 -23.38 11.72 7.16
CA ASP A 201 -22.73 11.51 5.87
C ASP A 201 -21.25 11.96 5.81
N PHE A 202 -20.58 12.05 6.97
CA PHE A 202 -19.21 12.55 7.08
C PHE A 202 -18.20 11.73 6.27
N ALA A 203 -18.15 10.41 6.49
CA ALA A 203 -17.28 9.51 5.75
C ALA A 203 -17.57 9.55 4.24
N THR A 204 -18.84 9.49 3.85
CA THR A 204 -19.28 9.58 2.46
C THR A 204 -18.81 10.87 1.79
N THR A 205 -18.92 12.00 2.48
CA THR A 205 -18.52 13.31 1.95
C THR A 205 -17.00 13.43 1.80
N ILE A 206 -16.23 12.86 2.73
CA ILE A 206 -14.77 12.77 2.62
C ILE A 206 -14.38 12.03 1.35
N GLU A 207 -15.01 10.88 1.09
CA GLU A 207 -14.69 10.04 -0.07
C GLU A 207 -15.08 10.70 -1.39
N GLN A 208 -16.28 11.28 -1.47
CA GLN A 208 -16.80 11.92 -2.68
C GLN A 208 -16.02 13.18 -3.05
N ASN A 209 -15.68 14.01 -2.05
CA ASN A 209 -14.96 15.27 -2.27
C ASN A 209 -13.44 15.12 -2.19
N LYS A 210 -12.94 13.89 -2.04
CA LYS A 210 -11.51 13.57 -1.94
C LYS A 210 -10.78 14.37 -0.85
N ILE A 211 -11.43 14.57 0.29
CA ILE A 211 -10.89 15.36 1.40
C ILE A 211 -9.75 14.57 2.06
N GLY A 212 -8.58 15.17 2.19
CA GLY A 212 -7.41 14.46 2.69
C GLY A 212 -6.84 13.48 1.68
N ALA A 213 -7.00 13.74 0.38
CA ALA A 213 -6.25 13.05 -0.63
C ALA A 213 -4.76 13.39 -0.52
N VAL A 214 -3.94 12.36 -0.70
CA VAL A 214 -2.49 12.40 -0.82
C VAL A 214 -2.15 12.26 -2.32
N GLN A 215 -0.99 11.72 -2.64
CA GLN A 215 -0.50 11.54 -4.01
C GLN A 215 -1.53 10.90 -4.95
N GLU A 216 -1.68 11.49 -6.14
CA GLU A 216 -2.54 11.00 -7.23
C GLU A 216 -3.99 10.67 -6.80
N GLY A 217 -4.51 11.39 -5.79
CA GLY A 217 -5.90 11.24 -5.34
C GLY A 217 -6.16 10.09 -4.36
N LEU A 218 -5.12 9.38 -3.91
CA LEU A 218 -5.24 8.33 -2.89
C LEU A 218 -5.66 8.95 -1.56
N LEU A 219 -6.75 8.49 -0.96
CA LEU A 219 -7.21 9.03 0.33
C LEU A 219 -6.29 8.62 1.47
N ILE A 220 -6.07 9.54 2.42
CA ILE A 220 -5.31 9.25 3.65
C ILE A 220 -5.99 8.17 4.53
N SER A 221 -7.29 7.93 4.34
CA SER A 221 -8.00 6.79 4.95
C SER A 221 -7.71 5.43 4.28
N GLN A 222 -6.91 5.40 3.21
CA GLN A 222 -6.60 4.19 2.44
C GLN A 222 -5.09 3.90 2.36
N ILE A 223 -4.23 4.81 2.84
CA ILE A 223 -2.76 4.70 2.71
C ILE A 223 -2.15 3.46 3.38
N GLY A 224 -2.82 2.89 4.38
CA GLY A 224 -2.34 1.68 5.05
C GLY A 224 -2.82 0.39 4.37
N SER A 225 -3.60 0.49 3.30
CA SER A 225 -4.07 -0.64 2.49
C SER A 225 -3.14 -0.82 1.28
N TYR A 226 -2.44 -1.95 1.21
CA TYR A 226 -1.53 -2.23 0.11
C TYR A 226 -2.24 -2.31 -1.26
N PRO A 227 -3.45 -2.91 -1.39
CA PRO A 227 -4.25 -2.84 -2.61
C PRO A 227 -4.43 -1.44 -3.20
N SER A 228 -4.62 -0.44 -2.35
CA SER A 228 -4.83 0.95 -2.81
C SER A 228 -3.59 1.53 -3.48
N TRP A 229 -2.40 1.03 -3.13
CA TRP A 229 -1.16 1.40 -3.80
C TRP A 229 -1.00 0.72 -5.16
N LEU A 230 -1.70 -0.37 -5.46
CA LEU A 230 -1.58 -1.04 -6.77
C LEU A 230 -2.17 -0.20 -7.91
N THR A 231 -3.13 0.67 -7.63
CA THR A 231 -3.81 1.52 -8.62
C THR A 231 -3.15 2.88 -8.80
N VAL A 232 -2.29 3.29 -7.86
CA VAL A 232 -1.51 4.54 -7.99
C VAL A 232 -0.43 4.32 -9.03
N ASP A 233 -0.46 5.13 -10.08
CA ASP A 233 0.53 5.05 -11.15
C ASP A 233 1.87 5.55 -10.61
N VAL A 234 2.80 4.62 -10.39
CA VAL A 234 4.16 4.97 -9.98
C VAL A 234 4.95 4.95 -11.28
N LYS A 235 5.48 6.12 -11.68
CA LYS A 235 6.39 6.21 -12.83
C LYS A 235 7.38 5.05 -12.78
N PRO A 236 7.48 4.23 -13.85
CA PRO A 236 8.32 3.04 -13.83
C PRO A 236 9.75 3.43 -13.47
N LEU A 237 10.37 2.65 -12.57
CA LEU A 237 11.67 3.02 -12.00
C LEU A 237 12.86 2.85 -12.97
N HIS A 238 12.64 2.48 -14.23
CA HIS A 238 13.68 2.49 -15.27
C HIS A 238 13.16 2.54 -16.72
N SER A 239 14.03 3.07 -17.59
CA SER A 239 13.88 3.34 -19.03
C SER A 239 14.06 2.14 -19.98
N TRP A 240 14.21 0.89 -19.49
CA TRP A 240 14.29 -0.30 -20.38
C TRP A 240 12.92 -0.83 -20.81
N LEU A 241 11.82 -0.18 -20.42
CA LEU A 241 10.51 -0.36 -21.04
C LEU A 241 10.34 0.49 -22.32
N ASN A 242 11.31 1.34 -22.66
CA ASN A 242 11.27 2.22 -23.84
C ASN A 242 12.44 1.99 -24.83
N GLN A 243 13.07 0.81 -24.84
CA GLN A 243 14.08 0.43 -25.83
C GLN A 243 13.72 -0.85 -26.56
#